data_AF-A0A329S3U5-F1
#
_entry.id   AF-A0A329S3U5-F1
#
_cell.length_a   1.000
_cell.length_b   1.000
_cell.length_c   1.000
_cell.angle_alpha   90.00
_cell.angle_beta   90.00
_cell.angle_gamma   90.00
#
_symmetry.space_group_name_H-M   'P 1'
#
loop_
_entity.id
_entity.type
_entity.pdbx_description
1 polymer ?
#
loop_
_entity_poly.entity_id
_entity_poly.type
_entity_poly.pdbx_seq_one_letter_code
_entity_poly.pdbx_strand_id
1 'polypeptide(L)'
;MGEADAHMFAEMDRLTEEEKDAMSIFRYLLVMVVTLESFAVGANDTANATAPVAAIFNVYDNGFVGCSNLDTPVWIMAIAGRFVCLGIIFQGAPVMETISKRTSHMDMHRGFTMELASTVTVVVATLLKLPVSTTHCEV
;
A
#
# COMPACT_ATOMS: atom_id res chain seq x y z
N MET A 1 -3.04 -3.40 28.03
CA MET A 1 -2.64 -4.73 27.55
C MET A 1 -3.93 -5.40 27.09
N GLY A 2 -4.15 -5.46 25.77
CA GLY A 2 -5.39 -6.00 25.22
C GLY A 2 -5.41 -7.53 25.28
N GLU A 3 -6.58 -8.15 25.26
CA GLU A 3 -6.72 -9.63 25.22
C GLU A 3 -5.96 -10.27 24.03
N ALA A 4 -5.80 -9.53 22.93
CA ALA A 4 -5.01 -9.94 21.76
C ALA A 4 -3.50 -10.07 22.06
N ASP A 5 -2.96 -9.19 22.90
CA ASP A 5 -1.55 -9.25 23.31
C ASP A 5 -1.31 -10.51 24.13
N ALA A 6 -2.22 -10.81 25.07
CA ALA A 6 -2.12 -11.99 25.93
C ALA A 6 -2.19 -13.31 25.14
N HIS A 7 -3.03 -13.38 24.10
CA HIS A 7 -3.10 -14.53 23.20
C HIS A 7 -1.84 -14.69 22.36
N MET A 8 -1.29 -13.60 21.83
CA MET A 8 -0.05 -13.64 21.06
C MET A 8 1.14 -14.08 21.94
N PHE A 9 1.24 -13.57 23.18
CA PHE A 9 2.28 -14.02 24.12
C PHE A 9 2.11 -15.50 24.52
N ALA A 10 0.87 -15.96 24.70
CA ALA A 10 0.60 -17.37 25.00
C ALA A 10 0.91 -18.32 23.82
N GLU A 11 0.71 -17.88 22.57
CA GLU A 11 1.10 -18.60 21.36
C GLU A 11 2.63 -18.61 21.22
N MET A 12 3.28 -17.47 21.47
CA MET A 12 4.74 -17.35 21.43
C MET A 12 5.43 -18.24 22.47
N ASP A 13 4.86 -18.39 23.66
CA ASP A 13 5.40 -19.28 24.71
C ASP A 13 5.29 -20.77 24.35
N ARG A 14 4.44 -21.14 23.39
CA ARG A 14 4.28 -22.54 22.90
C ARG A 14 5.24 -22.89 21.76
N LEU A 15 5.87 -21.90 21.15
CA LEU A 15 6.78 -22.09 20.03
C LEU A 15 8.16 -22.51 20.51
N THR A 16 8.80 -23.36 19.71
CA THR A 16 10.21 -23.71 19.89
C THR A 16 11.10 -22.49 19.69
N GLU A 17 12.31 -22.51 20.27
CA GLU A 17 13.27 -21.41 20.09
C GLU A 17 13.62 -21.19 18.60
N GLU A 18 13.70 -22.26 17.81
CA GLU A 18 13.91 -22.19 16.36
C GLU A 18 12.76 -21.46 15.64
N GLU A 19 11.51 -21.69 16.04
CA GLU A 19 10.34 -21.00 15.47
C GLU A 19 10.31 -19.52 15.86
N LYS A 20 10.72 -19.17 17.09
CA LYS A 20 10.83 -17.77 17.54
C LYS A 20 11.90 -17.01 16.75
N ASP A 21 13.04 -17.64 16.48
CA ASP A 21 14.09 -17.07 15.64
C ASP A 21 13.60 -16.87 14.21
N ALA A 22 12.90 -17.87 13.64
CA ALA A 22 12.31 -17.76 12.30
C ALA A 22 11.29 -16.60 12.21
N MET A 23 10.40 -16.47 13.20
CA MET A 23 9.44 -15.35 13.25
C MET A 23 10.13 -13.99 13.34
N SER A 24 11.24 -13.89 14.07
CA SER A 24 12.01 -12.65 14.18
C SER A 24 12.59 -12.25 12.82
N ILE A 25 13.08 -13.22 12.04
CA ILE A 25 13.56 -12.98 10.66
C ILE A 25 12.40 -12.54 9.76
N PHE A 26 11.27 -13.26 9.78
CA PHE A 26 10.09 -12.91 8.99
C PHE A 26 9.55 -11.52 9.33
N ARG A 27 9.65 -11.09 10.59
CA ARG A 27 9.27 -9.71 10.97
C ARG A 27 10.10 -8.66 10.23
N TYR A 28 11.41 -8.84 10.13
CA TYR A 28 12.27 -7.92 9.38
C TYR A 28 11.99 -7.97 7.87
N LEU A 29 11.77 -9.17 7.33
CA LEU A 29 11.40 -9.35 5.92
C LEU A 29 10.06 -8.69 5.60
N LEU A 30 9.07 -8.84 6.49
CA LEU A 30 7.76 -8.22 6.38
C LEU A 30 7.91 -6.69 6.31
N VAL A 31 8.61 -6.07 7.27
CA VAL A 31 8.83 -4.61 7.28
C VAL A 31 9.48 -4.12 5.97
N MET A 32 10.41 -4.89 5.42
CA MET A 32 11.03 -4.56 4.13
C MET A 32 10.01 -4.64 2.99
N VAL A 33 9.19 -5.69 2.93
CA VAL A 33 8.16 -5.85 1.89
C VAL A 33 7.07 -4.78 1.99
N VAL A 34 6.50 -4.51 3.17
CA VAL A 34 5.48 -3.46 3.30
C VAL A 34 6.01 -2.05 2.98
N THR A 35 7.32 -1.83 3.13
CA THR A 35 7.95 -0.58 2.67
C THR A 35 7.95 -0.49 1.14
N LEU A 36 8.26 -1.59 0.46
CA LEU A 36 8.18 -1.67 -1.01
C LEU A 36 6.74 -1.55 -1.50
N GLU A 37 5.81 -2.19 -0.79
CA GLU A 37 4.38 -2.11 -1.06
C GLU A 37 3.87 -0.69 -0.97
N SER A 38 4.21 0.04 0.10
CA SER A 38 3.82 1.45 0.27
C SER A 38 4.24 2.31 -0.91
N PHE A 39 5.40 2.04 -1.51
CA PHE A 39 5.84 2.70 -2.72
C PHE A 39 5.01 2.29 -3.95
N ALA A 40 4.77 0.99 -4.14
CA ALA A 40 4.00 0.47 -5.26
C ALA A 40 2.54 0.96 -5.25
N VAL A 41 1.88 0.88 -4.09
CA VAL A 41 0.54 1.42 -3.83
C VAL A 41 0.52 2.93 -4.07
N GLY A 42 1.50 3.67 -3.57
CA GLY A 42 1.59 5.11 -3.81
C GLY A 42 1.70 5.47 -5.29
N ALA A 43 2.45 4.69 -6.09
CA ALA A 43 2.57 4.89 -7.53
C ALA A 43 1.25 4.63 -8.27
N ASN A 44 0.56 3.54 -7.93
CA ASN A 44 -0.77 3.21 -8.47
C ASN A 44 -1.82 4.27 -8.11
N ASP A 45 -1.87 4.67 -6.85
CA ASP A 45 -2.93 5.54 -6.34
C ASP A 45 -2.74 7.00 -6.73
N THR A 46 -1.48 7.44 -6.92
CA THR A 46 -1.20 8.79 -7.45
C THR A 46 -1.83 8.97 -8.83
N ALA A 47 -1.83 7.93 -9.68
CA ALA A 47 -2.43 7.99 -11.00
C ALA A 47 -3.94 8.27 -10.96
N ASN A 48 -4.65 7.72 -9.95
CA ASN A 48 -6.08 7.94 -9.76
C ASN A 48 -6.40 9.42 -9.48
N ALA A 49 -5.51 10.13 -8.76
CA ALA A 49 -5.67 11.55 -8.48
C ALA A 49 -5.15 12.45 -9.62
N THR A 50 -4.03 12.09 -10.26
CA THR A 50 -3.39 12.96 -11.25
C THR A 50 -4.01 12.86 -12.63
N ALA A 51 -4.52 11.71 -13.06
CA ALA A 51 -5.03 11.52 -14.42
C ALA A 51 -6.23 12.45 -14.76
N PRO A 52 -7.25 12.61 -13.90
CA PRO A 52 -8.35 13.54 -14.18
C PRO A 52 -7.89 15.00 -14.22
N VAL A 53 -7.00 15.38 -13.30
CA VAL A 53 -6.47 16.75 -13.21
C VAL A 53 -5.62 17.08 -14.43
N ALA A 54 -4.77 16.15 -14.86
CA ALA A 54 -3.96 16.28 -16.07
C ALA A 54 -4.84 16.35 -17.33
N ALA A 55 -5.92 15.57 -17.41
CA ALA A 55 -6.85 15.62 -18.53
C ALA A 55 -7.53 17.01 -18.63
N ILE A 56 -8.03 17.54 -17.52
CA ILE A 56 -8.65 18.88 -17.47
C ILE A 56 -7.63 19.97 -17.86
N PHE A 57 -6.42 19.89 -17.32
CA PHE A 57 -5.35 20.86 -17.62
C PHE A 57 -4.96 20.85 -19.10
N ASN A 58 -4.79 19.67 -19.70
CA ASN A 58 -4.43 19.54 -21.12
C ASN A 58 -5.53 20.09 -22.04
N VAL A 59 -6.80 19.87 -21.72
CA VAL A 59 -7.92 20.43 -22.50
C VAL A 59 -8.01 21.95 -22.34
N TYR A 60 -7.72 22.49 -21.15
CA TYR A 60 -7.71 23.94 -20.92
C TYR A 60 -6.64 24.65 -21.75
N ASP A 61 -5.45 24.07 -21.86
CA ASP A 61 -4.30 24.69 -22.54
C ASP A 61 -4.32 24.48 -24.07
N ASN A 62 -4.69 23.27 -24.52
CA ASN A 62 -4.59 22.86 -25.94
C ASN A 62 -5.94 22.68 -26.65
N GLY A 63 -7.06 22.94 -25.95
CA GLY A 63 -8.41 22.62 -26.44
C GLY A 63 -8.62 21.11 -26.61
N PHE A 64 -9.64 20.71 -27.38
CA PHE A 64 -9.98 19.29 -27.59
C PHE A 64 -8.89 18.47 -28.32
N VAL A 65 -7.87 19.12 -28.88
CA VAL A 65 -6.71 18.46 -29.51
C VAL A 65 -5.76 17.86 -28.45
N GLY A 66 -5.80 18.40 -27.21
CA GLY A 66 -5.05 17.92 -26.05
C GLY A 66 -5.44 16.52 -25.57
N CYS A 67 -6.54 15.93 -26.06
CA CYS A 67 -6.93 14.56 -25.73
C CYS A 67 -5.97 13.50 -26.32
N SER A 68 -5.07 13.89 -27.23
CA SER A 68 -4.12 12.98 -27.88
C SER A 68 -2.81 12.78 -27.09
N ASN A 69 -2.44 13.72 -26.22
CA ASN A 69 -1.24 13.67 -25.40
C ASN A 69 -1.63 13.93 -23.94
N LEU A 70 -1.82 12.85 -23.18
CA LEU A 70 -2.21 12.89 -21.76
C LEU A 70 -1.00 12.84 -20.81
N ASP A 71 0.16 13.29 -21.26
CA ASP A 71 1.32 13.34 -20.39
C ASP A 71 1.03 14.24 -19.19
N THR A 72 1.26 13.69 -18.00
CA THR A 72 1.00 14.36 -16.74
C THR A 72 2.21 15.20 -16.35
N PRO A 73 2.08 16.54 -16.23
CA PRO A 73 3.17 17.38 -15.78
C PRO A 73 3.70 16.98 -14.39
N VAL A 74 5.03 17.02 -14.22
CA VAL A 74 5.70 16.62 -12.98
C VAL A 74 5.23 17.42 -11.76
N TRP A 75 4.85 18.68 -11.93
CA TRP A 75 4.35 19.51 -10.84
C TRP A 75 2.99 19.03 -10.31
N ILE A 76 2.11 18.48 -11.16
CA ILE A 76 0.82 17.92 -10.74
C ILE A 76 1.07 16.68 -9.88
N MET A 77 1.98 15.81 -10.31
CA MET A 77 2.39 14.63 -9.54
C MET A 77 2.99 15.02 -8.19
N ALA A 78 3.84 16.05 -8.15
CA ALA A 78 4.45 16.54 -6.92
C ALA A 78 3.43 17.12 -5.94
N ILE A 79 2.39 17.81 -6.43
CA ILE A 79 1.29 18.29 -5.60
C ILE A 79 0.47 17.10 -5.06
N ALA A 80 0.06 16.18 -5.94
CA ALA A 80 -0.71 15.00 -5.57
C ALA A 80 -0.02 14.18 -4.47
N GLY A 81 1.28 13.88 -4.64
CA GLY A 81 2.07 13.17 -3.64
C GLY A 81 2.10 13.86 -2.27
N ARG A 82 2.24 15.20 -2.24
CA ARG A 82 2.17 15.95 -0.98
C ARG A 82 0.82 15.82 -0.28
N PHE A 83 -0.28 15.88 -1.03
CA PHE A 83 -1.62 15.72 -0.47
C PHE A 83 -1.89 14.30 0.03
N VAL A 84 -1.37 13.27 -0.65
CA VAL A 84 -1.42 11.88 -0.15
C VAL A 84 -0.68 11.76 1.18
N CYS A 85 0.55 12.28 1.28
CA CYS A 85 1.30 12.28 2.54
C CYS A 85 0.55 12.99 3.67
N LEU A 86 -0.02 14.17 3.40
CA LEU A 86 -0.82 14.90 4.38
C LEU A 86 -2.07 14.12 4.81
N GLY A 87 -2.76 13.47 3.86
CA GLY A 87 -3.92 12.65 4.15
C GLY A 87 -3.60 11.50 5.10
N ILE A 88 -2.46 10.82 4.90
CA ILE A 88 -2.00 9.74 5.78
C ILE A 88 -1.69 10.29 7.18
N ILE A 89 -1.02 11.44 7.28
CA ILE A 89 -0.66 12.06 8.57
C ILE A 89 -1.92 12.46 9.36
N PHE A 90 -2.91 13.07 8.71
CA PHE A 90 -4.10 13.56 9.40
C PHE A 90 -5.15 12.47 9.68
N GLN A 91 -5.31 11.51 8.76
CA GLN A 91 -6.45 10.58 8.78
C GLN A 91 -6.07 9.10 8.68
N GLY A 92 -4.78 8.75 8.58
CA GLY A 92 -4.34 7.37 8.40
C GLY A 92 -4.52 6.49 9.65
N ALA A 93 -4.35 7.03 10.86
CA ALA A 93 -4.36 6.22 12.08
C ALA A 93 -5.70 5.48 12.34
N PRO A 94 -6.88 6.13 12.24
CA PRO A 94 -8.15 5.42 12.41
C PRO A 94 -8.42 4.34 11.35
N VAL A 95 -7.89 4.54 10.14
CA VAL A 95 -8.04 3.57 9.03
C VAL A 95 -7.19 2.33 9.31
N MET A 96 -5.91 2.52 9.67
CA MET A 96 -5.02 1.41 10.02
C MET A 96 -5.55 0.60 11.21
N GLU A 97 -6.12 1.27 12.21
CA GLU A 97 -6.76 0.58 13.34
C GLU A 97 -7.96 -0.26 12.91
N THR A 98 -8.78 0.26 11.97
CA THR A 98 -9.95 -0.47 11.47
C THR A 98 -9.55 -1.70 10.65
N ILE A 99 -8.52 -1.58 9.81
CA ILE A 99 -8.00 -2.70 9.00
C ILE A 99 -7.43 -3.77 9.94
N SER A 100 -6.60 -3.39 10.91
CA SER A 100 -6.01 -4.31 11.88
C SER A 100 -7.06 -5.11 12.67
N LYS A 101 -8.25 -4.54 12.92
CA LYS A 101 -9.35 -5.22 13.63
C LYS A 101 -10.19 -6.14 12.74
N ARG A 102 -10.19 -5.93 11.43
CA ARG A 102 -11.03 -6.68 10.47
C ARG A 102 -10.29 -7.82 9.80
N THR A 103 -8.98 -7.73 9.72
CA THR A 103 -8.14 -8.80 9.17
C THR A 103 -8.01 -9.95 10.17
N SER A 104 -7.90 -11.17 9.65
CA SER A 104 -7.72 -12.38 10.47
C SER A 104 -6.45 -12.32 11.31
N HIS A 105 -6.37 -13.13 12.38
CA HIS A 105 -5.12 -13.31 13.10
C HIS A 105 -4.08 -13.97 12.18
N MET A 106 -3.02 -13.22 11.88
CA MET A 106 -1.95 -13.62 10.97
C MET A 106 -0.62 -13.65 11.70
N ASP A 107 0.12 -14.73 11.50
CA ASP A 107 1.53 -14.81 11.91
C ASP A 107 2.43 -14.05 10.93
N MET A 108 3.62 -13.65 11.38
CA MET A 108 4.58 -12.84 10.61
C MET A 108 4.94 -13.45 9.24
N HIS A 109 5.05 -14.78 9.15
CA HIS A 109 5.37 -15.47 7.91
C HIS A 109 4.20 -15.46 6.90
N ARG A 110 2.95 -15.50 7.40
CA ARG A 110 1.74 -15.39 6.57
C ARG A 110 1.57 -13.97 6.06
N GLY A 111 1.77 -12.98 6.95
CA GLY A 111 1.82 -11.57 6.58
C GLY A 111 2.83 -11.32 5.48
N PHE A 112 4.08 -11.79 5.66
CA PHE A 112 5.11 -11.62 4.64
C PHE A 112 4.71 -12.17 3.27
N THR A 113 4.12 -13.37 3.22
CA THR A 113 3.74 -14.00 1.95
C THR A 113 2.58 -13.25 1.28
N MET A 114 1.60 -12.79 2.07
CA MET A 114 0.45 -12.01 1.60
C MET A 114 0.89 -10.67 0.99
N GLU A 115 1.67 -9.88 1.74
CA GLU A 115 2.14 -8.57 1.28
C GLU A 115 3.07 -8.70 0.07
N LEU A 116 3.89 -9.77 0.01
CA LEU A 116 4.76 -10.00 -1.13
C LEU A 116 3.95 -10.30 -2.40
N ALA A 117 2.92 -11.13 -2.30
CA ALA A 117 2.06 -11.48 -3.43
C ALA A 117 1.25 -10.26 -3.93
N SER A 118 0.69 -9.49 -2.99
CA SER A 118 0.01 -8.22 -3.27
C SER A 118 0.95 -7.24 -3.97
N THR A 119 2.11 -6.96 -3.38
CA THR A 119 3.12 -6.05 -3.91
C THR A 119 3.53 -6.42 -5.34
N VAL A 120 3.84 -7.68 -5.60
CA VAL A 120 4.23 -8.14 -6.94
C VAL A 120 3.09 -7.90 -7.94
N THR A 121 1.85 -8.17 -7.56
CA THR A 121 0.67 -7.94 -8.40
C THR A 121 0.49 -6.47 -8.73
N VAL A 122 0.56 -5.59 -7.72
CA VAL A 122 0.41 -4.14 -7.87
C VAL A 122 1.54 -3.56 -8.72
N VAL A 123 2.78 -3.99 -8.51
CA VAL A 123 3.93 -3.55 -9.31
C VAL A 123 3.74 -3.94 -10.78
N VAL A 124 3.39 -5.20 -11.05
CA VAL A 124 3.16 -5.66 -12.44
C VAL A 124 2.02 -4.90 -13.09
N ALA A 125 0.90 -4.70 -12.40
CA ALA A 125 -0.23 -3.93 -12.91
C ALA A 125 0.14 -2.46 -13.20
N THR A 126 0.89 -1.83 -12.29
CA THR A 126 1.38 -0.45 -12.44
C THR A 126 2.31 -0.31 -13.64
N LEU A 127 3.22 -1.28 -13.85
CA LEU A 127 4.10 -1.30 -15.03
C LEU A 127 3.31 -1.47 -16.34
N LEU A 128 2.21 -2.22 -16.30
CA LEU A 128 1.27 -2.37 -17.42
C LEU A 128 0.31 -1.17 -17.57
N LYS A 129 0.39 -0.15 -16.70
CA LYS A 129 -0.50 1.02 -16.66
C LYS A 129 -1.97 0.65 -16.46
N LEU A 130 -2.23 -0.45 -15.76
CA LEU A 130 -3.58 -0.91 -15.43
C LEU A 130 -3.96 -0.39 -14.04
N PRO A 131 -5.05 0.39 -13.91
CA PRO A 131 -5.54 0.80 -12.60
C PRO A 131 -6.09 -0.42 -11.86
N VAL A 132 -5.53 -0.71 -10.70
CA VAL A 132 -5.95 -1.83 -9.85
C VAL A 132 -6.34 -1.35 -8.46
N SER A 133 -7.22 -2.11 -7.81
CA SER A 133 -7.59 -1.90 -6.40
C SER A 133 -6.62 -2.68 -5.52
N THR A 134 -5.80 -1.97 -4.76
CA THR A 134 -4.80 -2.56 -3.84
C THR A 134 -5.47 -3.38 -2.74
N THR A 135 -6.60 -2.93 -2.21
CA THR A 135 -7.40 -3.70 -1.25
C THR A 135 -7.88 -5.04 -1.81
N HIS A 136 -8.11 -5.17 -3.13
CA HIS A 136 -8.44 -6.47 -3.73
C HIS A 136 -7.23 -7.37 -3.96
N CYS A 137 -6.02 -6.81 -3.98
CA CYS A 137 -4.80 -7.59 -4.08
C CYS A 137 -4.36 -8.18 -2.72
N GLU A 138 -4.79 -7.56 -1.62
CA GLU A 138 -4.45 -7.94 -0.24
C GLU A 138 -5.44 -8.95 0.39
N VAL A 139 -6.62 -9.17 -0.21
CA VAL A 139 -7.69 -10.08 0.29
C VAL A 139 -7.71 -11.43 -0.42
#